data_AF-A0A537TF76-F1
#
_entry.id   AF-A0A537TF76-F1
#
_cell.length_a   1.000
_cell.length_b   1.000
_cell.length_c   1.000
_cell.angle_alpha   90.00
_cell.angle_beta   90.00
_cell.angle_gamma   90.00
#
_symmetry.space_group_name_H-M   'P 1'
#
loop_
_entity.id
_entity.type
_entity.pdbx_description
1 polymer ?
#
loop_
_entity_poly.entity_id
_entity_poly.type
_entity_poly.pdbx_seq_one_letter_code
_entity_poly.pdbx_strand_id
1 'polypeptide(L)'
;MAKGPARVRRKLVEFDEETWQALDLLGRDSMKTLQELADEAFRDLLRKYDRPTDLKAALKQSARSSDAPHAVAQNRSRGRR
;
A
#
# COMPACT_ATOMS: atom_id res chain seq x y z
N MET A 1 -17.16 -19.03 5.10
CA MET A 1 -17.15 -18.08 3.95
C MET A 1 -15.84 -18.28 3.21
N ALA A 2 -15.84 -18.99 2.07
CA ALA A 2 -14.63 -19.22 1.30
C ALA A 2 -14.21 -17.92 0.59
N LYS A 3 -13.01 -17.41 0.88
CA LYS A 3 -12.42 -16.25 0.19
C LYS A 3 -12.21 -16.66 -1.27
N GLY A 4 -12.97 -16.07 -2.20
CA GLY A 4 -12.78 -16.32 -3.64
C GLY A 4 -11.33 -16.03 -4.07
N PRO A 5 -10.84 -16.64 -5.16
CA PRO A 5 -9.45 -16.48 -5.57
C PRO A 5 -9.13 -15.00 -5.77
N ALA A 6 -8.13 -14.50 -5.04
CA ALA A 6 -7.68 -13.12 -5.17
C ALA A 6 -7.23 -12.88 -6.62
N ARG A 7 -7.68 -11.78 -7.24
CA ARG A 7 -7.23 -11.42 -8.59
C ARG A 7 -5.74 -11.06 -8.53
N VAL A 8 -4.90 -11.93 -9.07
CA VAL A 8 -3.46 -11.69 -9.17
C VAL A 8 -3.19 -10.73 -10.34
N ARG A 9 -2.47 -9.63 -10.09
CA ARG A 9 -1.94 -8.73 -11.13
C ARG A 9 -0.43 -8.95 -11.24
N ARG A 10 0.08 -9.04 -12.46
CA ARG A 10 1.52 -9.21 -12.75
C ARG A 10 2.05 -7.99 -13.48
N LYS A 11 3.26 -7.55 -13.12
CA LYS A 11 3.96 -6.44 -13.77
C LYS A 11 5.43 -6.85 -13.93
N LEU A 12 6.01 -6.58 -15.10
CA LEU A 12 7.45 -6.71 -15.32
C LEU A 12 8.16 -5.51 -14.68
N VAL A 13 9.22 -5.78 -13.93
CA VAL A 13 10.02 -4.80 -13.21
C VAL A 13 11.48 -5.03 -13.59
N GLU A 14 12.16 -3.95 -13.97
CA GLU A 14 13.60 -3.98 -14.24
C GLU A 14 14.38 -3.92 -12.93
N PHE A 15 15.46 -4.69 -12.85
CA PHE A 15 16.44 -4.68 -11.78
C PHE A 15 17.82 -4.55 -12.42
N ASP A 16 18.70 -3.78 -11.80
CA ASP A 16 20.12 -3.91 -12.07
C ASP A 16 20.65 -5.26 -11.56
N GLU A 17 21.81 -5.66 -12.07
CA GLU A 17 22.39 -6.97 -11.76
C GLU A 17 22.77 -7.12 -10.28
N GLU A 18 23.27 -6.06 -9.64
CA GLU A 18 23.68 -6.08 -8.24
C GLU A 18 22.46 -6.29 -7.33
N THR A 19 21.38 -5.53 -7.57
CA THR A 19 20.12 -5.68 -6.84
C THR A 19 19.52 -7.08 -7.04
N TRP A 20 19.57 -7.62 -8.26
CA TRP A 20 19.07 -8.97 -8.52
C TRP A 20 19.82 -10.04 -7.72
N GLN A 21 21.16 -9.97 -7.70
CA GLN A 21 21.98 -10.91 -6.92
C GLN A 21 21.73 -10.78 -5.42
N ALA A 22 21.60 -9.55 -4.91
CA ALA A 22 21.30 -9.31 -3.50
C ALA A 22 19.93 -9.88 -3.09
N LEU A 23 18.90 -9.75 -3.95
CA LEU A 23 17.57 -10.31 -3.71
C LEU A 23 17.58 -11.85 -3.74
N ASP A 24 18.33 -12.46 -4.66
CA ASP A 24 18.48 -13.92 -4.75
C ASP A 24 19.18 -14.49 -3.51
N LEU A 25 20.27 -13.86 -3.06
CA LEU A 25 20.97 -14.24 -1.83
C LEU A 25 20.07 -14.10 -0.60
N LEU A 26 19.38 -12.96 -0.46
CA LEU A 26 18.45 -12.72 0.65
C LEU A 26 17.31 -13.75 0.67
N GLY A 27 16.78 -14.11 -0.50
CA GLY A 27 15.77 -15.16 -0.63
C GLY A 27 16.25 -16.50 -0.12
N ARG A 28 17.49 -16.90 -0.47
CA ARG A 28 18.11 -18.14 0.03
C ARG A 28 18.34 -18.11 1.54
N ASP A 29 18.92 -17.04 2.06
CA ASP A 29 19.25 -16.91 3.48
C ASP A 29 17.99 -16.90 4.36
N SER A 30 16.91 -16.29 3.86
CA SER A 30 15.63 -16.20 4.58
C SER A 30 14.66 -17.33 4.26
N MET A 31 15.01 -18.26 3.35
CA MET A 31 14.14 -19.31 2.83
C MET A 31 12.80 -18.77 2.30
N LYS A 32 12.83 -17.60 1.65
CA LYS A 32 11.67 -16.91 1.07
C LYS A 32 11.79 -16.83 -0.44
N THR A 33 10.63 -16.85 -1.09
CA THR A 33 10.52 -16.52 -2.52
C THR A 33 10.62 -15.01 -2.73
N LEU A 34 10.98 -14.60 -3.95
CA LEU A 34 10.97 -13.18 -4.34
C LEU A 34 9.59 -12.52 -4.11
N GLN A 35 8.50 -13.26 -4.33
CA GLN A 35 7.14 -12.75 -4.10
C GLN A 35 6.88 -12.45 -2.63
N GLU A 36 7.32 -13.31 -1.71
CA GLU A 36 7.13 -13.10 -0.27
C GLU A 36 7.96 -11.91 0.25
N LEU A 37 9.20 -11.77 -0.26
CA LEU A 37 10.03 -10.59 0.00
C LEU A 37 9.35 -9.32 -0.52
N ALA A 38 8.79 -9.36 -1.72
CA ALA A 38 8.07 -8.23 -2.29
C ALA A 38 6.80 -7.88 -1.48
N ASP A 39 6.03 -8.88 -1.06
CA ASP A 39 4.82 -8.67 -0.25
C ASP A 39 5.13 -8.07 1.13
N GLU A 40 6.27 -8.40 1.73
CA GLU A 40 6.78 -7.76 2.95
C GLU A 40 7.20 -6.31 2.68
N ALA A 41 8.08 -6.10 1.71
CA ALA A 41 8.57 -4.77 1.36
C ALA A 41 7.43 -3.80 0.97
N PHE A 42 6.45 -4.27 0.18
CA PHE A 42 5.30 -3.44 -0.21
C PHE A 42 4.39 -3.12 0.97
N ARG A 43 4.18 -4.05 1.91
CA ARG A 43 3.40 -3.76 3.12
C ARG A 43 4.05 -2.64 3.92
N ASP A 44 5.36 -2.72 4.14
CA ASP A 44 6.08 -1.71 4.91
C ASP A 44 6.17 -0.38 4.18
N LEU A 45 6.36 -0.40 2.85
CA LEU A 45 6.31 0.79 2.01
C LEU A 45 4.93 1.47 2.11
N LEU A 46 3.85 0.73 1.93
CA LEU A 46 2.50 1.29 1.95
C LEU A 46 2.13 1.82 3.34
N ARG A 47 2.54 1.13 4.42
CA ARG A 47 2.38 1.64 5.80
C ARG A 47 3.09 2.97 5.99
N LYS A 48 4.32 3.12 5.50
CA LYS A 48 5.10 4.36 5.61
C LYS A 48 4.40 5.56 4.96
N TYR A 49 3.56 5.33 3.94
CA TYR A 49 2.82 6.38 3.23
C TYR A 49 1.31 6.41 3.55
N ASP A 50 0.89 5.84 4.70
CA ASP A 50 -0.50 5.80 5.15
C ASP A 50 -1.48 5.22 4.10
N ARG A 51 -0.98 4.29 3.28
CA ARG A 51 -1.80 3.57 2.31
C ARG A 51 -2.33 2.28 2.94
N PRO A 52 -3.62 1.98 2.74
CA PRO A 52 -4.20 0.77 3.28
C PRO A 52 -3.57 -0.45 2.59
N THR A 53 -2.92 -1.31 3.38
CA THR A 53 -2.18 -2.50 2.92
C THR A 53 -3.08 -3.69 2.57
N ASP A 54 -4.37 -3.62 2.90
CA ASP A 54 -5.34 -4.70 2.66
C ASP A 54 -6.71 -4.10 2.36
N LEU A 55 -7.57 -4.85 1.67
CA LEU A 55 -8.95 -4.48 1.36
C LEU A 55 -9.71 -4.11 2.65
N LYS A 56 -9.50 -4.83 3.74
CA LYS A 56 -10.12 -4.53 5.04
C LYS A 56 -9.67 -3.18 5.58
N ALA A 57 -8.39 -2.85 5.46
CA ALA A 57 -7.85 -1.55 5.86
C ALA A 57 -8.41 -0.43 4.98
N ALA A 58 -8.53 -0.67 3.66
CA ALA A 58 -9.08 0.29 2.71
C ALA A 58 -10.56 0.55 2.99
N LEU A 59 -11.36 -0.49 3.24
CA LEU A 59 -12.78 -0.36 3.59
C LEU A 59 -12.98 0.38 4.91
N LYS A 60 -12.13 0.12 5.92
CA LYS A 60 -12.17 0.85 7.20
C LYS A 60 -11.82 2.33 7.03
N GLN A 61 -10.87 2.65 6.16
CA GLN A 61 -10.54 4.04 5.83
C GLN A 61 -11.68 4.72 5.07
N SER A 62 -12.25 4.08 4.05
CA SER A 62 -13.41 4.63 3.32
C SER A 62 -14.61 4.85 4.24
N ALA A 63 -14.92 3.91 5.13
CA ALA A 63 -16.01 4.06 6.09
C ALA A 63 -15.77 5.20 7.10
N ARG A 64 -14.53 5.40 7.55
CA ARG A 64 -14.16 6.55 8.41
C ARG A 64 -14.23 7.88 7.67
N SER A 65 -13.85 7.92 6.39
CA SER A 65 -13.95 9.14 5.57
C SER A 65 -15.40 9.54 5.29
N SER A 66 -16.35 8.60 5.28
CA SER A 66 -17.78 8.90 5.17
C SER A 66 -18.40 9.47 6.46
N ASP A 67 -17.75 9.25 7.61
CA ASP A 67 -18.21 9.70 8.93
C ASP A 67 -17.59 11.06 9.34
N ALA A 68 -16.55 11.51 8.64
CA ALA A 68 -15.99 12.84 8.85
C ALA A 68 -16.92 13.87 8.19
N PRO A 69 -17.53 14.82 8.94
CA PRO A 69 -18.28 15.89 8.33
C PRO A 69 -17.30 16.68 7.45
N HIS A 70 -17.65 16.87 6.18
CA HIS A 70 -16.99 17.83 5.30
C HIS A 70 -16.97 19.18 6.00
N ALA A 71 -15.86 19.49 6.67
CA ALA A 71 -15.53 20.84 7.09
C ALA A 71 -15.21 21.63 5.82
N VAL A 72 -16.28 22.03 5.13
CA VAL A 72 -16.26 23.06 4.10
C VAL A 72 -15.80 24.34 4.78
N ALA A 73 -14.48 24.55 4.79
CA ALA A 73 -13.89 25.85 5.08
C ALA A 73 -14.28 26.79 3.92
N GLN A 74 -15.51 27.32 4.00
CA GLN A 74 -15.96 28.41 3.16
C GLN A 74 -15.17 29.66 3.58
N ASN A 75 -14.07 29.89 2.87
CA ASN A 75 -13.45 31.19 2.75
C ASN A 75 -14.47 32.15 2.13
N ARG A 76 -15.26 32.84 2.98
CA ARG A 76 -15.99 34.03 2.58
C ARG A 76 -15.63 35.18 3.51
N SER A 77 -15.17 36.25 2.85
CA SER A 77 -15.16 37.64 3.31
C SER A 77 -14.25 37.99 4.49
N ARG A 78 -12.94 38.11 4.20
CA ARG A 78 -12.18 39.25 4.72
C ARG A 78 -12.54 40.46 3.85
N GLY A 79 -13.39 41.32 4.36
CA GLY A 79 -13.71 42.58 3.70
C GLY A 79 -14.97 43.23 4.22
N ARG A 80 -14.90 43.90 5.37
CA ARG A 80 -15.49 45.24 5.58
C ARG A 80 -15.32 45.73 7.02
N ARG A 81 -14.82 46.96 7.10
CA ARG A 81 -14.97 47.98 8.13
C ARG A 81 -13.99 47.93 9.30
#